data_AF-A0A7J3DNZ5-F1
#
_entry.id   AF-A0A7J3DNZ5-F1
#
_cell.length_a   1.000
_cell.length_b   1.000
_cell.length_c   1.000
_cell.angle_alpha   90.00
_cell.angle_beta   90.00
_cell.angle_gamma   90.00
#
_symmetry.space_group_name_H-M   'P 1'
#
loop_
_entity.id
_entity.type
_entity.pdbx_description
1 polymer ?
#
loop_
_entity_poly.entity_id
_entity_poly.type
_entity_poly.pdbx_seq_one_letter_code
_entity_poly.pdbx_strand_id
1 'polypeptide(L)'
;MKDLSYLIEKAKRPPNLVDYILTERLGEKIPEDKEEYLKLIRNYENLLIDEIIRLQGEENKDEDKIDEALLQPNVLYAVEFSDRYREKYEKVTGKSGRSLRSWIQDSICSPKDIKKLPTITNSDLRSGKYDSWWIRGKRPSMVKASGGSTGKPTYVAYSPIDEEVAHLLSTAGMKESLKGYYREGMVGLIHWPGESHPVGTVAEIGLKRLKCTPIYKHMIGKMNPQYLLKEIEEINPDLLFAAPIGPKGIALENLLQLDIESGGNLKNVLRGKIIFVGGAPTPKELVRILYEDYEVKEIING
;
A
#
# COMPACT_ATOMS: atom_id res chain seq x y z
N MET A 1 19.08 9.31 18.85
CA MET A 1 18.49 8.32 17.92
C MET A 1 19.08 6.99 18.31
N LYS A 2 18.26 6.02 18.74
CA LYS A 2 18.78 4.66 18.93
C LYS A 2 19.03 4.07 17.54
N ASP A 3 20.24 3.58 17.33
CA ASP A 3 20.59 2.83 16.13
C ASP A 3 19.72 1.56 16.07
N LEU A 4 18.87 1.44 15.04
CA LEU A 4 17.99 0.27 14.84
C LEU A 4 18.72 -0.91 14.19
N SER A 5 20.01 -0.79 13.88
CA SER A 5 20.83 -1.86 13.30
C SER A 5 20.84 -3.14 14.13
N TYR A 6 20.65 -3.04 15.46
CA TYR A 6 20.58 -4.19 16.36
C TYR A 6 19.46 -5.18 15.98
N LEU A 7 18.41 -4.73 15.28
CA LEU A 7 17.31 -5.59 14.84
C LEU A 7 17.76 -6.62 13.80
N ILE A 8 18.78 -6.30 13.00
CA ILE A 8 19.38 -7.25 12.07
C ILE A 8 20.04 -8.40 12.84
N GLU A 9 20.74 -8.10 13.93
CA GLU A 9 21.46 -9.09 14.73
C GLU A 9 20.52 -9.92 15.62
N LYS A 10 19.61 -9.25 16.33
CA LYS A 10 18.76 -9.88 17.36
C LYS A 10 17.48 -10.48 16.79
N ALA A 11 16.79 -9.74 15.91
CA ALA A 11 15.50 -10.14 15.34
C ALA A 11 15.62 -10.71 13.91
N LYS A 12 16.84 -10.77 13.35
CA LYS A 12 17.14 -11.32 12.02
C LYS A 12 16.29 -10.74 10.89
N ARG A 13 15.90 -9.47 11.02
CA ARG A 13 15.07 -8.74 10.06
C ARG A 13 15.54 -7.29 9.96
N PRO A 14 15.25 -6.59 8.85
CA PRO A 14 15.59 -5.19 8.77
C PRO A 14 14.60 -4.36 9.60
N PRO A 15 14.99 -3.16 10.05
CA PRO A 15 14.09 -2.24 10.71
C PRO A 15 13.05 -1.68 9.72
N ASN A 16 11.87 -1.33 10.22
CA ASN A 16 10.80 -0.68 9.45
C ASN A 16 10.24 0.55 10.22
N LEU A 17 9.30 1.27 9.62
CA LEU A 17 8.71 2.47 10.23
C LEU A 17 8.04 2.19 11.58
N VAL A 18 7.38 1.04 11.72
CA VAL A 18 6.71 0.64 12.97
C VAL A 18 7.73 0.39 14.08
N ASP A 19 8.91 -0.15 13.76
CA ASP A 19 10.01 -0.29 14.73
C ASP A 19 10.49 1.06 15.25
N TYR A 20 10.65 2.02 14.33
CA TYR A 20 11.05 3.38 14.68
C TYR A 20 10.02 4.00 15.62
N ILE A 21 8.73 3.93 15.29
CA ILE A 21 7.67 4.48 16.14
C ILE A 21 7.65 3.81 17.51
N LEU A 22 7.63 2.47 17.56
CA LEU A 22 7.62 1.73 18.81
C LEU A 22 8.83 2.09 19.69
N THR A 23 10.03 2.16 19.11
CA THR A 23 11.26 2.35 19.87
C THR A 23 11.53 3.80 20.28
N GLU A 24 11.36 4.75 19.35
CA GLU A 24 11.73 6.15 19.55
C GLU A 24 10.57 7.01 20.07
N ARG A 25 9.31 6.64 19.79
CA ARG A 25 8.12 7.41 20.23
C ARG A 25 7.44 6.79 21.42
N LEU A 26 7.29 5.47 21.40
CA LEU A 26 6.56 4.74 22.43
C LEU A 26 7.47 4.14 23.51
N GLY A 27 8.80 4.19 23.32
CA GLY A 27 9.78 3.70 24.29
C GLY A 27 9.78 2.18 24.45
N GLU A 28 9.15 1.47 23.53
CA GLU A 28 8.99 0.02 23.57
C GLU A 28 10.27 -0.72 23.19
N LYS A 29 10.41 -1.92 23.76
CA LYS A 29 11.44 -2.87 23.36
C LYS A 29 10.85 -3.84 22.35
N ILE A 30 11.44 -3.89 21.16
CA ILE A 30 11.02 -4.80 20.10
C ILE A 30 11.31 -6.26 20.50
N PRO A 31 10.29 -7.14 20.57
CA PRO A 31 10.48 -8.57 20.81
C PRO A 31 11.23 -9.25 19.66
N GLU A 32 12.03 -10.26 19.99
CA GLU A 32 12.67 -11.13 19.00
C GLU A 32 11.68 -12.16 18.43
N ASP A 33 10.73 -12.60 19.26
CA ASP A 33 9.66 -13.50 18.83
C ASP A 33 8.64 -12.76 17.96
N LYS A 34 8.26 -13.43 16.86
CA LYS A 34 7.37 -12.87 15.85
C LYS A 34 5.94 -12.70 16.37
N GLU A 35 5.43 -13.65 17.14
CA GLU A 35 4.06 -13.60 17.65
C GLU A 35 3.92 -12.54 18.74
N GLU A 36 4.92 -12.42 19.61
CA GLU A 36 5.01 -11.34 20.59
C GLU A 36 5.08 -9.97 19.93
N TYR A 37 5.89 -9.83 18.87
CA TYR A 37 5.98 -8.57 18.14
C TYR A 37 4.67 -8.20 17.42
N LEU A 38 4.00 -9.17 16.79
CA LEU A 38 2.68 -8.93 16.18
C LEU A 38 1.63 -8.56 17.24
N LYS A 39 1.70 -9.15 18.44
CA LYS A 39 0.84 -8.77 19.56
C LYS A 39 1.14 -7.35 20.04
N LEU A 40 2.41 -6.97 20.14
CA LEU A 40 2.82 -5.60 20.48
C LEU A 40 2.25 -4.59 19.48
N ILE A 41 2.36 -4.87 18.18
CA ILE A 41 1.79 -4.03 17.13
C ILE A 41 0.28 -3.85 17.33
N ARG A 42 -0.47 -4.94 17.54
CA ARG A 42 -1.93 -4.90 17.74
C ARG A 42 -2.34 -4.11 18.99
N ASN A 43 -1.56 -4.19 20.07
CA ASN A 43 -1.82 -3.42 21.29
C ASN A 43 -1.73 -1.90 21.06
N TYR A 44 -0.88 -1.48 20.12
CA TYR A 44 -0.65 -0.08 19.78
C TYR A 44 -1.32 0.35 18.47
N GLU A 45 -2.20 -0.46 17.87
CA GLU A 45 -2.69 -0.26 16.50
C GLU A 45 -3.19 1.17 16.23
N ASN A 46 -4.07 1.71 17.07
CA ASN A 46 -4.60 3.07 16.89
C ASN A 46 -3.52 4.15 17.01
N LEU A 47 -2.62 4.03 18.00
CA LEU A 47 -1.51 4.96 18.20
C LEU A 47 -0.50 4.90 17.05
N LEU A 48 -0.24 3.71 16.52
CA LEU A 48 0.62 3.52 15.35
C LEU A 48 0.01 4.16 14.11
N ILE A 49 -1.29 3.98 13.87
CA ILE A 49 -2.01 4.61 12.75
C ILE A 49 -1.87 6.13 12.84
N ASP A 50 -2.17 6.72 13.99
CA ASP A 50 -2.10 8.17 14.17
C ASP A 50 -0.68 8.72 14.02
N GLU A 51 0.32 7.99 14.50
CA GLU A 51 1.71 8.42 14.40
C GLU A 51 2.28 8.22 12.99
N ILE A 52 1.84 7.22 12.24
CA ILE A 52 2.14 7.10 10.80
C ILE A 52 1.58 8.31 10.06
N ILE A 53 0.32 8.70 10.31
CA ILE A 53 -0.30 9.88 9.68
C ILE A 53 0.51 11.14 10.01
N ARG A 54 0.87 11.34 11.27
CA ARG A 54 1.68 12.50 11.70
C ARG A 54 3.02 12.55 10.98
N LEU A 55 3.68 11.40 10.80
CA LEU A 55 4.98 11.30 10.13
C LEU A 55 4.88 11.42 8.60
N GLN A 56 3.72 11.18 7.99
CA GLN A 56 3.50 11.37 6.55
C GLN A 56 3.08 12.80 6.18
N GLY A 57 2.74 13.64 7.16
CA GLY A 57 2.31 15.02 6.93
C GLY A 57 3.43 15.96 6.44
N GLU A 58 3.05 17.00 5.69
CA GLU A 58 3.95 17.94 4.99
C GLU A 58 4.92 18.72 5.92
N GLU A 59 4.67 18.78 7.23
CA GLU A 59 5.53 19.44 8.21
C GLU A 59 6.42 18.47 9.02
N ASN A 60 6.60 17.22 8.57
CA ASN A 60 7.35 16.24 9.34
C ASN A 60 8.86 16.57 9.41
N LYS A 61 9.27 17.16 10.55
CA LYS A 61 10.67 17.46 10.87
C LYS A 61 11.54 16.23 11.17
N ASP A 62 10.94 15.04 11.20
CA ASP A 62 11.63 13.79 11.50
C ASP A 62 11.81 12.88 10.29
N GLU A 63 11.42 13.30 9.07
CA GLU A 63 11.58 12.52 7.84
C GLU A 63 13.05 12.10 7.63
N ASP A 64 13.98 13.06 7.69
CA ASP A 64 15.42 12.78 7.57
C ASP A 64 15.90 11.77 8.62
N LYS A 65 15.38 11.84 9.85
CA LYS A 65 15.78 10.93 10.94
C LYS A 65 15.29 9.51 10.73
N ILE A 66 14.08 9.36 10.19
CA ILE A 66 13.50 8.06 9.86
C ILE A 66 14.31 7.43 8.74
N ASP A 67 14.57 8.18 7.68
CA ASP A 67 15.36 7.69 6.55
C ASP A 67 16.79 7.34 6.96
N GLU A 68 17.43 8.15 7.82
CA GLU A 68 18.74 7.83 8.42
C GLU A 68 18.70 6.50 9.20
N ALA A 69 17.65 6.26 9.98
CA ALA A 69 17.52 5.05 10.78
C ALA A 69 17.21 3.80 9.95
N LEU A 70 16.56 3.95 8.79
CA LEU A 70 16.03 2.82 8.01
C LEU A 70 16.84 2.51 6.75
N LEU A 71 17.40 3.50 6.05
CA LEU A 71 17.97 3.32 4.71
C LEU A 71 19.16 2.36 4.70
N GLN A 72 20.25 2.69 5.40
CA GLN A 72 21.47 1.88 5.36
C GLN A 72 21.24 0.46 5.89
N PRO A 73 20.56 0.24 7.03
CA PRO A 73 20.26 -1.11 7.53
C PRO A 73 19.44 -1.95 6.53
N ASN A 74 18.42 -1.37 5.88
CA ASN A 74 17.62 -2.09 4.88
C ASN A 74 18.44 -2.45 3.64
N VAL A 75 19.31 -1.55 3.16
CA VAL A 75 20.19 -1.83 2.01
C VAL A 75 21.19 -2.95 2.33
N LEU A 76 21.83 -2.89 3.51
CA LEU A 76 22.75 -3.93 3.95
C LEU A 76 22.05 -5.29 4.05
N TYR A 77 20.88 -5.32 4.66
CA TYR A 77 20.08 -6.54 4.80
C TYR A 77 19.67 -7.10 3.43
N ALA A 78 19.22 -6.25 2.49
CA ALA A 78 18.84 -6.70 1.15
C ALA A 78 20.01 -7.35 0.40
N VAL A 79 21.20 -6.73 0.42
CA VAL A 79 22.40 -7.26 -0.25
C VAL A 79 22.93 -8.53 0.41
N GLU A 80 22.80 -8.64 1.73
CA GLU A 80 23.29 -9.81 2.48
C GLU A 80 22.38 -11.04 2.28
N PHE A 81 21.06 -10.83 2.23
CA PHE A 81 20.07 -11.91 2.28
C PHE A 81 19.29 -12.14 0.97
N SER A 82 19.54 -11.36 -0.08
CA SER A 82 18.99 -11.60 -1.41
C SER A 82 20.07 -11.59 -2.48
N ASP A 83 20.14 -12.68 -3.24
CA ASP A 83 21.15 -12.85 -4.29
C ASP A 83 20.96 -11.83 -5.42
N ARG A 84 19.71 -11.52 -5.79
CA ARG A 84 19.43 -10.57 -6.88
C ARG A 84 19.84 -9.14 -6.54
N TYR A 85 19.62 -8.70 -5.31
CA TYR A 85 20.11 -7.41 -4.84
C TYR A 85 21.64 -7.38 -4.86
N ARG A 86 22.28 -8.43 -4.34
CA ARG A 86 23.73 -8.59 -4.36
C ARG A 86 24.31 -8.54 -5.76
N GLU A 87 23.90 -9.45 -6.64
CA GLU A 87 24.38 -9.56 -8.03
C GLU A 87 24.24 -8.21 -8.77
N LYS A 88 23.11 -7.53 -8.61
CA LYS A 88 22.89 -6.24 -9.23
C LYS A 88 23.84 -5.17 -8.70
N TYR A 89 24.05 -5.12 -7.39
CA TYR A 89 24.94 -4.15 -6.77
C TYR A 89 26.40 -4.45 -7.10
N GLU A 90 26.80 -5.72 -7.11
CA GLU A 90 28.15 -6.13 -7.49
C GLU A 90 28.45 -5.75 -8.95
N LYS A 91 27.49 -5.98 -9.86
CA LYS A 91 27.61 -5.61 -11.28
C LYS A 91 27.79 -4.11 -11.50
N VAL A 92 27.03 -3.28 -10.79
CA VAL A 92 27.05 -1.81 -11.00
C VAL A 92 28.23 -1.15 -10.28
N THR A 93 28.57 -1.63 -9.08
CA THR A 93 29.63 -1.01 -8.26
C THR A 93 31.02 -1.59 -8.55
N GLY A 94 31.11 -2.78 -9.17
CA GLY A 94 32.37 -3.53 -9.34
C GLY A 94 32.94 -4.08 -8.03
N LYS A 95 32.16 -4.08 -6.94
CA LYS A 95 32.57 -4.54 -5.61
C LYS A 95 31.88 -5.84 -5.25
N SER A 96 32.46 -6.65 -4.38
CA SER A 96 31.86 -7.93 -3.95
C SER A 96 32.13 -8.25 -2.48
N GLY A 97 31.29 -9.10 -1.89
CA GLY A 97 31.43 -9.58 -0.51
C GLY A 97 31.67 -8.44 0.50
N ARG A 98 32.77 -8.51 1.26
CA ARG A 98 33.12 -7.49 2.27
C ARG A 98 33.33 -6.10 1.67
N SER A 99 33.90 -6.01 0.47
CA SER A 99 34.15 -4.72 -0.19
C SER A 99 32.87 -4.01 -0.61
N LEU A 100 31.82 -4.78 -0.97
CA LEU A 100 30.49 -4.24 -1.21
C LEU A 100 29.85 -3.76 0.09
N ARG A 101 29.95 -4.54 1.17
CA ARG A 101 29.46 -4.14 2.50
C ARG A 101 30.07 -2.82 2.97
N SER A 102 31.40 -2.71 2.95
CA SER A 102 32.10 -1.47 3.34
C SER A 102 31.68 -0.30 2.46
N TRP A 103 31.55 -0.49 1.14
CA TRP A 103 31.08 0.59 0.28
C TRP A 103 29.68 1.08 0.62
N ILE A 104 28.75 0.18 0.95
CA ILE A 104 27.41 0.59 1.40
C ILE A 104 27.51 1.44 2.68
N GLN A 105 28.30 0.98 3.66
CA GLN A 105 28.49 1.69 4.92
C GLN A 105 29.14 3.07 4.75
N ASP A 106 30.10 3.19 3.83
CA ASP A 106 30.82 4.44 3.57
C ASP A 106 30.06 5.39 2.64
N SER A 107 29.23 4.85 1.74
CA SER A 107 28.60 5.62 0.65
C SER A 107 27.17 6.04 0.95
N ILE A 108 26.47 5.33 1.84
CA ILE A 108 25.06 5.53 2.16
C ILE A 108 24.95 5.99 3.61
N CYS A 109 25.24 7.26 3.86
CA CYS A 109 25.31 7.84 5.21
C CYS A 109 24.17 8.81 5.51
N SER A 110 23.38 9.17 4.50
CA SER A 110 22.27 10.10 4.59
C SER A 110 21.16 9.71 3.61
N PRO A 111 19.92 10.19 3.81
CA PRO A 111 18.80 9.93 2.90
C PRO A 111 19.11 10.34 1.45
N LYS A 112 19.85 11.44 1.28
CA LYS A 112 20.28 11.98 -0.03
C LYS A 112 21.20 11.04 -0.81
N ASP A 113 21.80 10.05 -0.14
CA ASP A 113 22.68 9.07 -0.76
C ASP A 113 21.91 7.94 -1.47
N ILE A 114 20.58 7.87 -1.31
CA ILE A 114 19.73 6.90 -2.01
C ILE A 114 19.96 6.92 -3.54
N LYS A 115 20.28 8.08 -4.11
CA LYS A 115 20.60 8.26 -5.54
C LYS A 115 21.87 7.54 -6.01
N LYS A 116 22.75 7.13 -5.09
CA LYS A 116 23.96 6.36 -5.38
C LYS A 116 23.64 4.86 -5.56
N LEU A 117 22.46 4.41 -5.10
CA LEU A 117 22.06 3.01 -5.16
C LEU A 117 21.62 2.63 -6.59
N PRO A 118 21.96 1.42 -7.05
CA PRO A 118 21.44 0.89 -8.30
C PRO A 118 19.90 0.77 -8.29
N THR A 119 19.22 1.43 -9.23
CA THR A 119 17.75 1.40 -9.35
C THR A 119 17.24 0.02 -9.74
N ILE A 120 16.23 -0.49 -9.04
CA ILE A 120 15.47 -1.70 -9.42
C ILE A 120 14.29 -1.31 -10.32
N THR A 121 14.18 -1.92 -11.50
CA THR A 121 13.11 -1.66 -12.48
C THR A 121 12.09 -2.80 -12.50
N ASN A 122 10.90 -2.53 -13.05
CA ASN A 122 9.89 -3.57 -13.28
C ASN A 122 10.40 -4.72 -14.17
N SER A 123 11.34 -4.44 -15.09
CA SER A 123 11.94 -5.47 -15.93
C SER A 123 12.80 -6.43 -15.11
N ASP A 124 13.58 -5.89 -14.16
CA ASP A 124 14.38 -6.70 -13.22
C ASP A 124 13.49 -7.65 -12.40
N LEU A 125 12.37 -7.13 -11.87
CA LEU A 125 11.44 -7.91 -11.06
C LEU A 125 10.76 -9.04 -11.86
N ARG A 126 10.49 -8.83 -13.15
CA ARG A 126 9.83 -9.82 -14.03
C ARG A 126 10.78 -10.88 -14.60
N SER A 127 12.08 -10.58 -14.63
CA SER A 127 13.13 -11.44 -15.22
C SER A 127 13.39 -12.76 -14.48
N GLY A 128 12.74 -12.98 -13.33
CA GLY A 128 12.89 -14.18 -12.51
C GLY A 128 11.59 -14.92 -12.18
N LYS A 129 11.71 -15.88 -11.26
CA LYS A 129 10.58 -16.41 -10.47
C LYS A 129 10.09 -15.35 -9.49
N TYR A 130 8.85 -15.49 -9.02
CA TYR A 130 8.20 -14.53 -8.14
C TYR A 130 8.97 -14.24 -6.83
N ASP A 131 9.78 -15.20 -6.40
CA ASP A 131 10.58 -15.19 -5.18
C ASP A 131 12.07 -14.90 -5.44
N SER A 132 12.47 -14.54 -6.66
CA SER A 132 13.90 -14.32 -6.97
C SER A 132 14.51 -13.16 -6.19
N TRP A 133 13.68 -12.15 -5.88
CA TRP A 133 14.06 -10.98 -5.09
C TRP A 133 13.73 -11.14 -3.60
N TRP A 134 13.23 -12.32 -3.21
CA TRP A 134 12.87 -12.62 -1.84
C TRP A 134 14.10 -12.71 -0.94
N ILE A 135 13.92 -12.30 0.31
CA ILE A 135 14.95 -12.44 1.34
C ILE A 135 14.98 -13.90 1.81
N ARG A 136 16.14 -14.53 1.70
CA ARG A 136 16.37 -15.90 2.20
C ARG A 136 16.00 -16.00 3.68
N GLY A 137 15.26 -17.04 4.03
CA GLY A 137 14.86 -17.32 5.42
C GLY A 137 13.54 -16.69 5.86
N LYS A 138 12.97 -15.73 5.12
CA LYS A 138 11.58 -15.28 5.35
C LYS A 138 10.60 -16.30 4.77
N ARG A 139 9.50 -16.58 5.47
CA ARG A 139 8.37 -17.38 4.94
C ARG A 139 7.25 -16.42 4.49
N PRO A 140 6.75 -16.54 3.26
CA PRO A 140 5.65 -15.72 2.80
C PRO A 140 4.35 -16.11 3.52
N SER A 141 3.58 -15.12 3.97
CA SER A 141 2.21 -15.27 4.45
C SER A 141 1.18 -14.92 3.37
N MET A 142 1.52 -13.94 2.52
CA MET A 142 0.66 -13.45 1.46
C MET A 142 1.49 -13.22 0.19
N VAL A 143 0.93 -13.55 -0.98
CA VAL A 143 1.51 -13.22 -2.29
C VAL A 143 0.45 -12.52 -3.12
N LYS A 144 0.76 -11.31 -3.58
CA LYS A 144 -0.09 -10.50 -4.46
C LYS A 144 0.56 -10.30 -5.82
N ALA A 145 -0.23 -10.01 -6.83
CA ALA A 145 0.21 -9.75 -8.19
C ALA A 145 -0.12 -8.31 -8.59
N SER A 146 0.80 -7.67 -9.30
CA SER A 146 0.58 -6.37 -9.92
C SER A 146 -0.52 -6.47 -10.99
N GLY A 147 -1.38 -5.45 -11.09
CA GLY A 147 -2.29 -5.29 -12.22
C GLY A 147 -1.57 -4.95 -13.54
N GLY A 148 -2.30 -4.99 -14.66
CA GLY A 148 -1.82 -4.63 -16.00
C GLY A 148 -2.38 -5.54 -17.10
N SER A 149 -2.57 -5.00 -18.30
CA SER A 149 -3.31 -5.67 -19.39
C SER A 149 -2.45 -6.42 -20.41
N THR A 150 -1.12 -6.26 -20.43
CA THR A 150 -0.28 -6.69 -21.57
C THR A 150 1.00 -7.44 -21.21
N GLY A 151 1.24 -7.82 -19.95
CA GLY A 151 2.50 -8.47 -19.56
C GLY A 151 2.39 -9.48 -18.41
N LYS A 152 3.47 -10.25 -18.21
CA LYS A 152 3.62 -11.15 -17.04
C LYS A 152 3.53 -10.31 -15.75
N PRO A 153 2.65 -10.67 -14.80
CA PRO A 153 2.52 -9.92 -13.57
C PRO A 153 3.81 -9.99 -12.76
N THR A 154 4.11 -8.90 -12.06
CA THR A 154 5.09 -8.90 -10.98
C THR A 154 4.38 -9.38 -9.73
N TYR A 155 4.98 -10.33 -9.03
CA TYR A 155 4.44 -10.85 -7.78
C TYR A 155 5.19 -10.21 -6.61
N VAL A 156 4.46 -9.92 -5.55
CA VAL A 156 4.95 -9.32 -4.32
C VAL A 156 4.57 -10.24 -3.18
N ALA A 157 5.57 -10.85 -2.56
CA ALA A 157 5.41 -11.64 -1.36
C ALA A 157 5.55 -10.76 -0.12
N TYR A 158 4.80 -11.07 0.94
CA TYR A 158 4.87 -10.44 2.25
C TYR A 158 5.15 -11.51 3.29
N SER A 159 6.00 -11.21 4.27
CA SER A 159 6.09 -12.02 5.48
C SER A 159 5.01 -11.56 6.47
N PRO A 160 4.69 -12.32 7.53
CA PRO A 160 3.64 -11.92 8.48
C PRO A 160 3.83 -10.51 9.06
N ILE A 161 5.08 -10.09 9.30
CA ILE A 161 5.40 -8.74 9.79
C ILE A 161 5.22 -7.71 8.66
N ASP A 162 5.77 -7.99 7.47
CA ASP A 162 5.69 -7.05 6.35
C ASP A 162 4.23 -6.83 5.92
N GLU A 163 3.40 -7.87 6.00
CA GLU A 163 1.96 -7.82 5.78
C GLU A 163 1.25 -6.93 6.82
N GLU A 164 1.53 -7.12 8.10
CA GLU A 164 0.93 -6.31 9.18
C GLU A 164 1.32 -4.83 9.06
N VAL A 165 2.59 -4.53 8.77
CA VAL A 165 3.05 -3.15 8.52
C VAL A 165 2.38 -2.55 7.28
N ALA A 166 2.24 -3.31 6.19
CA ALA A 166 1.56 -2.84 4.99
C ALA A 166 0.08 -2.51 5.26
N HIS A 167 -0.60 -3.32 6.09
CA HIS A 167 -1.97 -3.03 6.50
C HIS A 167 -2.06 -1.74 7.32
N LEU A 168 -1.18 -1.52 8.31
CA LEU A 168 -1.16 -0.29 9.09
C LEU A 168 -0.93 0.96 8.24
N LEU A 169 0.07 0.93 7.34
CA LEU A 169 0.37 2.03 6.43
C LEU A 169 -0.83 2.39 5.56
N SER A 170 -1.53 1.37 5.07
CA SER A 170 -2.69 1.57 4.20
C SER A 170 -3.91 2.07 4.97
N THR A 171 -4.12 1.58 6.19
CA THR A 171 -5.15 2.10 7.11
C THR A 171 -4.91 3.56 7.45
N ALA A 172 -3.65 3.93 7.74
CA ALA A 172 -3.24 5.30 7.99
C ALA A 172 -3.50 6.19 6.77
N GLY A 173 -3.06 5.77 5.58
CA GLY A 173 -3.31 6.51 4.35
C GLY A 173 -4.81 6.70 4.05
N MET A 174 -5.63 5.67 4.31
CA MET A 174 -7.09 5.78 4.15
C MET A 174 -7.70 6.76 5.15
N LYS A 175 -7.33 6.67 6.43
CA LYS A 175 -7.84 7.55 7.48
C LYS A 175 -7.46 9.00 7.22
N GLU A 176 -6.21 9.25 6.84
CA GLU A 176 -5.75 10.59 6.46
C GLU A 176 -6.47 11.10 5.22
N SER A 177 -6.72 10.26 4.22
CA SER A 177 -7.45 10.69 3.03
C SER A 177 -8.90 11.07 3.33
N LEU A 178 -9.54 10.39 4.28
CA LEU A 178 -10.92 10.71 4.70
C LEU A 178 -11.01 11.99 5.53
N LYS A 179 -9.94 12.41 6.21
CA LYS A 179 -9.89 13.62 7.06
C LYS A 179 -11.12 13.74 7.96
N GLY A 180 -11.76 14.91 7.98
CA GLY A 180 -12.97 15.19 8.74
C GLY A 180 -14.24 14.50 8.23
N TYR A 181 -14.18 13.72 7.14
CA TYR A 181 -15.31 12.94 6.66
C TYR A 181 -15.40 11.54 7.27
N TYR A 182 -14.33 11.06 7.89
CA TYR A 182 -14.29 9.76 8.54
C TYR A 182 -15.33 9.66 9.66
N ARG A 183 -16.08 8.56 9.66
CA ARG A 183 -16.95 8.16 10.77
C ARG A 183 -16.94 6.64 10.91
N GLU A 184 -16.97 6.13 12.13
CA GLU A 184 -17.14 4.69 12.37
C GLU A 184 -18.48 4.22 11.75
N GLY A 185 -18.52 2.99 11.24
CA GLY A 185 -19.71 2.40 10.63
C GLY A 185 -20.01 2.84 9.19
N MET A 186 -19.15 3.62 8.52
CA MET A 186 -19.32 3.89 7.09
C MET A 186 -19.37 2.59 6.30
N VAL A 187 -20.26 2.51 5.32
CA VAL A 187 -20.32 1.38 4.39
C VAL A 187 -19.43 1.67 3.18
N GLY A 188 -18.42 0.83 2.96
CA GLY A 188 -17.51 0.95 1.82
C GLY A 188 -17.72 -0.16 0.80
N LEU A 189 -18.18 0.19 -0.40
CA LEU A 189 -18.29 -0.76 -1.52
C LEU A 189 -16.97 -0.78 -2.30
N ILE A 190 -16.28 -1.92 -2.26
CA ILE A 190 -15.00 -2.12 -2.94
C ILE A 190 -15.25 -2.83 -4.26
N HIS A 191 -15.04 -2.08 -5.34
CA HIS A 191 -15.18 -2.57 -6.70
C HIS A 191 -13.82 -2.58 -7.41
N TRP A 192 -13.07 -3.67 -7.23
CA TRP A 192 -11.68 -3.83 -7.69
C TRP A 192 -11.44 -5.25 -8.23
N PRO A 193 -10.41 -5.49 -9.09
CA PRO A 193 -10.01 -6.85 -9.45
C PRO A 193 -9.86 -7.77 -8.24
N GLY A 194 -10.06 -9.07 -8.46
CA GLY A 194 -10.13 -10.09 -7.41
C GLY A 194 -8.87 -10.21 -6.54
N GLU A 195 -8.90 -11.18 -5.61
CA GLU A 195 -7.92 -11.32 -4.51
C GLU A 195 -6.44 -11.38 -4.89
N SER A 196 -6.12 -11.64 -6.16
CA SER A 196 -4.75 -11.59 -6.65
C SER A 196 -4.17 -10.18 -6.62
N HIS A 197 -4.98 -9.12 -6.70
CA HIS A 197 -4.51 -7.73 -6.64
C HIS A 197 -4.46 -7.21 -5.18
N PRO A 198 -3.43 -6.44 -4.77
CA PRO A 198 -3.30 -6.00 -3.38
C PRO A 198 -4.38 -5.00 -2.94
N VAL A 199 -4.78 -4.08 -3.82
CA VAL A 199 -5.61 -2.91 -3.46
C VAL A 199 -6.96 -3.29 -2.82
N GLY A 200 -7.69 -4.27 -3.36
CA GLY A 200 -9.00 -4.64 -2.83
C GLY A 200 -8.91 -5.21 -1.41
N THR A 201 -7.98 -6.15 -1.19
CA THR A 201 -7.72 -6.74 0.14
C THR A 201 -7.26 -5.67 1.14
N VAL A 202 -6.38 -4.77 0.71
CA VAL A 202 -5.86 -3.71 1.56
C VAL A 202 -6.97 -2.72 1.96
N ALA A 203 -7.83 -2.32 1.02
CA ALA A 203 -8.97 -1.47 1.29
C ALA A 203 -9.97 -2.12 2.26
N GLU A 204 -10.24 -3.42 2.08
CA GLU A 204 -11.12 -4.18 2.97
C GLU A 204 -10.59 -4.20 4.41
N ILE A 205 -9.31 -4.52 4.59
CA ILE A 205 -8.66 -4.56 5.90
C ILE A 205 -8.61 -3.16 6.51
N GLY A 206 -8.27 -2.15 5.71
CA GLY A 206 -8.27 -0.75 6.12
C GLY A 206 -9.62 -0.32 6.71
N LEU A 207 -10.71 -0.59 5.99
CA LEU A 207 -12.06 -0.30 6.45
C LEU A 207 -12.41 -1.05 7.74
N LYS A 208 -12.08 -2.35 7.85
CA LYS A 208 -12.35 -3.13 9.08
C LYS A 208 -11.63 -2.54 10.29
N ARG A 209 -10.36 -2.14 10.14
CA ARG A 209 -9.57 -1.53 11.24
C ARG A 209 -10.11 -0.16 11.65
N LEU A 210 -10.64 0.60 10.69
CA LEU A 210 -11.36 1.85 10.94
C LEU A 210 -12.81 1.63 11.41
N LYS A 211 -13.20 0.40 11.75
CA LYS A 211 -14.57 0.02 12.17
C LYS A 211 -15.65 0.45 11.17
N CYS A 212 -15.30 0.49 9.89
CA CYS A 212 -16.21 0.63 8.77
C CYS A 212 -16.67 -0.77 8.31
N THR A 213 -17.74 -0.82 7.53
CA THR A 213 -18.29 -2.06 6.95
C THR A 213 -17.86 -2.16 5.50
N PRO A 214 -16.82 -2.95 5.17
CA PRO A 214 -16.49 -3.19 3.76
C PRO A 214 -17.45 -4.20 3.14
N ILE A 215 -17.85 -3.94 1.91
CA ILE A 215 -18.51 -4.88 1.02
C ILE A 215 -17.58 -5.06 -0.16
N TYR A 216 -16.80 -6.14 -0.15
CA TYR A 216 -15.89 -6.44 -1.26
C TYR A 216 -16.59 -7.30 -2.30
N LYS A 217 -16.72 -6.77 -3.51
CA LYS A 217 -17.25 -7.49 -4.68
C LYS A 217 -16.10 -7.79 -5.63
N HIS A 218 -15.70 -9.06 -5.68
CA HIS A 218 -14.65 -9.48 -6.59
C HIS A 218 -15.12 -9.36 -8.04
N MET A 219 -14.34 -8.66 -8.87
CA MET A 219 -14.53 -8.66 -10.31
C MET A 219 -13.98 -9.95 -10.95
N ILE A 220 -14.51 -11.12 -10.58
CA ILE A 220 -14.17 -12.39 -11.23
C ILE A 220 -15.18 -12.64 -12.35
N GLY A 221 -14.75 -12.41 -13.60
CA GLY A 221 -15.54 -12.66 -14.82
C GLY A 221 -16.14 -11.40 -15.46
N LYS A 222 -16.89 -11.60 -16.56
CA LYS A 222 -17.66 -10.54 -17.24
C LYS A 222 -18.86 -10.15 -16.38
N MET A 223 -18.62 -9.42 -15.28
CA MET A 223 -19.71 -8.85 -14.48
C MET A 223 -20.55 -7.95 -15.38
N ASN A 224 -21.88 -8.14 -15.32
CA ASN A 224 -22.81 -7.33 -16.08
C ASN A 224 -22.82 -5.90 -15.47
N PRO A 225 -22.45 -4.86 -16.22
CA PRO A 225 -22.42 -3.47 -15.72
C PRO A 225 -23.75 -3.02 -15.10
N GLN A 226 -24.88 -3.44 -15.67
CA GLN A 226 -26.21 -3.10 -15.17
C GLN A 226 -26.51 -3.76 -13.82
N TYR A 227 -25.92 -4.93 -13.53
CA TYR A 227 -26.05 -5.55 -12.20
C TYR A 227 -25.28 -4.74 -11.16
N LEU A 228 -24.07 -4.30 -11.51
CA LEU A 228 -23.26 -3.49 -10.62
C LEU A 228 -23.91 -2.14 -10.30
N LEU A 229 -24.52 -1.48 -11.29
CA LEU A 229 -25.31 -0.25 -11.06
C LEU A 229 -26.39 -0.49 -10.00
N LYS A 230 -27.19 -1.54 -10.14
CA LYS A 230 -28.22 -1.90 -9.17
C LYS A 230 -27.65 -2.24 -7.81
N GLU A 231 -26.52 -2.94 -7.73
CA GLU A 231 -25.87 -3.22 -6.45
C GLU A 231 -25.41 -1.94 -5.74
N ILE A 232 -24.84 -0.97 -6.48
CA ILE A 232 -24.46 0.33 -5.90
C ILE A 232 -25.71 1.03 -5.36
N GLU A 233 -26.82 0.99 -6.08
CA GLU A 233 -28.09 1.57 -5.66
C GLU A 233 -28.68 0.89 -4.42
N GLU A 234 -28.67 -0.45 -4.37
CA GLU A 234 -29.20 -1.25 -3.26
C GLU A 234 -28.35 -1.10 -2.00
N ILE A 235 -27.02 -1.09 -2.14
CA ILE A 235 -26.09 -0.94 -1.01
C ILE A 235 -26.08 0.49 -0.49
N ASN A 236 -26.21 1.47 -1.39
CA ASN A 236 -26.13 2.90 -1.09
C ASN A 236 -24.89 3.26 -0.23
N PRO A 237 -23.66 2.93 -0.71
CA PRO A 237 -22.45 3.03 0.11
C PRO A 237 -22.14 4.47 0.51
N ASP A 238 -21.43 4.65 1.63
CA ASP A 238 -20.82 5.93 2.00
C ASP A 238 -19.53 6.18 1.21
N LEU A 239 -18.77 5.10 0.94
CA LEU A 239 -17.50 5.10 0.23
C LEU A 239 -17.58 4.14 -0.96
N LEU A 240 -17.25 4.63 -2.15
CA LEU A 240 -17.15 3.79 -3.35
C LEU A 240 -15.69 3.71 -3.81
N PHE A 241 -15.10 2.52 -3.88
CA PHE A 241 -13.76 2.30 -4.42
C PHE A 241 -13.87 1.74 -5.83
N ALA A 242 -13.39 2.48 -6.83
CA ALA A 242 -13.50 2.07 -8.23
C ALA A 242 -12.30 2.53 -9.06
N ALA A 243 -11.95 1.77 -10.10
CA ALA A 243 -11.03 2.26 -11.11
C ALA A 243 -11.73 3.36 -11.94
N PRO A 244 -11.09 4.53 -12.18
CA PRO A 244 -11.72 5.61 -12.93
C PRO A 244 -11.94 5.22 -14.39
N ILE A 245 -10.94 4.55 -14.98
CA ILE A 245 -10.93 4.01 -16.34
C ILE A 245 -10.52 2.54 -16.31
N GLY A 246 -10.92 1.75 -17.31
CA GLY A 246 -10.62 0.31 -17.31
C GLY A 246 -11.30 -0.47 -18.42
N PRO A 247 -11.16 -1.82 -18.44
CA PRO A 247 -11.78 -2.64 -19.46
C PRO A 247 -13.30 -2.41 -19.51
N LYS A 248 -13.85 -2.40 -20.74
CA LYS A 248 -15.22 -1.99 -21.06
C LYS A 248 -16.25 -2.59 -20.10
N GLY A 249 -16.97 -1.71 -19.39
CA GLY A 249 -18.21 -2.01 -18.66
C GLY A 249 -18.15 -1.87 -17.13
N ILE A 250 -16.98 -1.91 -16.51
CA ILE A 250 -16.89 -2.01 -15.04
C ILE A 250 -16.11 -0.85 -14.39
N ALA A 251 -15.42 -0.03 -15.19
CA ALA A 251 -14.83 1.22 -14.70
C ALA A 251 -15.89 2.30 -14.46
N LEU A 252 -15.59 3.24 -13.57
CA LEU A 252 -16.51 4.30 -13.17
C LEU A 252 -17.05 5.10 -14.38
N GLU A 253 -16.20 5.45 -15.35
CA GLU A 253 -16.62 6.12 -16.58
C GLU A 253 -17.72 5.38 -17.36
N ASN A 254 -17.61 4.04 -17.45
CA ASN A 254 -18.55 3.22 -18.20
C ASN A 254 -19.87 3.08 -17.44
N LEU A 255 -19.81 3.00 -16.09
CA LEU A 255 -21.00 2.91 -15.25
C LEU A 255 -21.81 4.21 -15.32
N LEU A 256 -21.16 5.37 -15.25
CA LEU A 256 -21.84 6.66 -15.39
C LEU A 256 -22.43 6.82 -16.79
N GLN A 257 -21.71 6.43 -17.85
CA GLN A 257 -22.26 6.47 -19.20
C GLN A 257 -23.53 5.62 -19.32
N LEU A 258 -23.52 4.39 -18.80
CA LEU A 258 -24.67 3.49 -18.82
C LEU A 258 -25.84 4.02 -17.98
N ASP A 259 -25.57 4.63 -16.83
CA ASP A 259 -26.59 5.29 -15.99
C ASP A 259 -27.26 6.45 -16.75
N ILE A 260 -26.47 7.30 -17.42
CA ILE A 260 -26.98 8.41 -18.24
C ILE A 260 -27.82 7.89 -19.41
N GLU A 261 -27.33 6.88 -20.14
CA GLU A 261 -28.02 6.30 -21.30
C GLU A 261 -29.34 5.59 -20.92
N SER A 262 -29.39 5.00 -19.72
CA SER A 262 -30.56 4.27 -19.23
C SER A 262 -31.52 5.11 -18.37
N GLY A 263 -31.16 6.35 -18.03
CA GLY A 263 -31.92 7.19 -17.11
C GLY A 263 -31.98 6.61 -15.69
N GLY A 264 -30.86 6.03 -15.23
CA GLY A 264 -30.75 5.36 -13.94
C GLY A 264 -30.77 6.30 -12.73
N ASN A 265 -30.61 5.73 -11.53
CA ASN A 265 -30.75 6.45 -10.27
C ASN A 265 -29.40 6.69 -9.58
N LEU A 266 -28.27 6.38 -10.24
CA LEU A 266 -26.95 6.45 -9.61
C LEU A 266 -26.62 7.88 -9.17
N LYS A 267 -27.12 8.91 -9.87
CA LYS A 267 -27.02 10.32 -9.43
C LYS A 267 -27.51 10.54 -8.00
N ASN A 268 -28.69 10.01 -7.66
CA ASN A 268 -29.25 10.19 -6.31
C ASN A 268 -28.47 9.40 -5.26
N VAL A 269 -27.88 8.28 -5.66
CA VAL A 269 -27.11 7.39 -4.78
C VAL A 269 -25.72 7.96 -4.48
N LEU A 270 -25.05 8.54 -5.48
CA LEU A 270 -23.70 9.10 -5.33
C LEU A 270 -23.69 10.53 -4.75
N ARG A 271 -24.83 11.22 -4.73
CA ARG A 271 -24.95 12.54 -4.11
C ARG A 271 -24.47 12.50 -2.65
N GLY A 272 -23.51 13.37 -2.34
CA GLY A 272 -22.95 13.50 -1.00
C GLY A 272 -22.04 12.33 -0.55
N LYS A 273 -21.71 11.40 -1.46
CA LYS A 273 -20.81 10.27 -1.17
C LYS A 273 -19.36 10.59 -1.46
N ILE A 274 -18.46 9.72 -1.01
CA ILE A 274 -17.02 9.84 -1.25
C ILE A 274 -16.58 8.72 -2.18
N ILE A 275 -15.80 9.06 -3.19
CA ILE A 275 -15.31 8.07 -4.17
C ILE A 275 -13.79 8.01 -4.09
N PHE A 276 -13.28 6.81 -3.82
CA PHE A 276 -11.86 6.48 -3.98
C PHE A 276 -11.62 5.98 -5.40
N VAL A 277 -10.75 6.68 -6.13
CA VAL A 277 -10.32 6.32 -7.48
C VAL A 277 -8.83 6.01 -7.50
N GLY A 278 -8.41 5.00 -8.25
CA GLY A 278 -6.97 4.67 -8.33
C GLY A 278 -6.65 3.67 -9.44
N GLY A 279 -5.36 3.37 -9.60
CA GLY A 279 -4.86 2.44 -10.63
C GLY A 279 -4.76 3.03 -12.05
N ALA A 280 -5.29 4.22 -12.28
CA ALA A 280 -5.08 5.02 -13.48
C ALA A 280 -5.37 6.51 -13.18
N PRO A 281 -4.79 7.46 -13.96
CA PRO A 281 -5.15 8.87 -13.83
C PRO A 281 -6.64 9.11 -14.08
N THR A 282 -7.30 9.83 -13.18
CA THR A 282 -8.71 10.19 -13.30
C THR A 282 -8.90 11.27 -14.37
N PRO A 283 -9.68 11.03 -15.45
CA PRO A 283 -9.92 12.03 -16.48
C PRO A 283 -10.62 13.27 -15.93
N LYS A 284 -10.23 14.47 -16.40
CA LYS A 284 -10.85 15.74 -15.97
C LYS A 284 -12.36 15.77 -16.19
N GLU A 285 -12.81 15.21 -17.32
CA GLU A 285 -14.24 15.14 -17.63
C GLU A 285 -15.00 14.25 -16.66
N LEU A 286 -14.41 13.11 -16.25
CA LEU A 286 -15.00 12.24 -15.24
C LEU A 286 -15.13 12.97 -13.89
N VAL A 287 -14.09 13.70 -13.48
CA VAL A 287 -14.12 14.53 -12.25
C VAL A 287 -15.23 15.58 -12.33
N ARG A 288 -15.36 16.26 -13.48
CA ARG A 288 -16.39 17.27 -13.72
C ARG A 288 -17.79 16.68 -13.56
N ILE A 289 -18.08 15.57 -14.24
CA ILE A 289 -19.38 14.88 -14.15
C ILE A 289 -19.69 14.48 -12.70
N LEU A 290 -18.72 13.90 -11.99
CA LEU A 290 -18.93 13.44 -10.62
C LEU A 290 -19.26 14.59 -9.65
N TYR A 291 -18.56 15.73 -9.76
CA TYR A 291 -18.82 16.89 -8.89
C TYR A 291 -20.04 17.71 -9.33
N GLU A 292 -20.15 18.05 -10.62
CA GLU A 292 -21.18 18.97 -11.12
C GLU A 292 -22.53 18.27 -11.33
N ASP A 293 -22.52 17.07 -11.91
CA ASP A 293 -23.75 16.38 -12.30
C ASP A 293 -24.22 15.40 -11.22
N TYR A 294 -23.31 14.69 -10.56
CA TYR A 294 -23.63 13.69 -9.53
C TYR A 294 -23.52 14.22 -8.09
N GLU A 295 -23.04 15.46 -7.90
CA GLU A 295 -22.93 16.12 -6.58
C GLU A 295 -22.19 15.25 -5.55
N VAL A 296 -21.15 14.55 -6.00
CA VAL A 296 -20.24 13.78 -5.14
C VAL A 296 -19.56 14.73 -4.17
N LYS A 297 -19.42 14.31 -2.92
CA LYS A 297 -18.85 15.14 -1.86
C LYS A 297 -17.35 15.32 -2.02
N GLU A 298 -16.65 14.22 -2.32
CA GLU A 298 -15.20 14.20 -2.43
C GLU A 298 -14.74 13.05 -3.34
N ILE A 299 -13.72 13.31 -4.15
CA ILE A 299 -13.01 12.31 -4.94
C ILE A 299 -11.58 12.21 -4.42
N ILE A 300 -11.27 11.08 -3.80
CA ILE A 300 -9.95 10.78 -3.26
C ILE A 300 -9.17 9.96 -4.31
N ASN A 301 -8.04 10.50 -4.78
CA ASN A 301 -7.14 9.77 -5.66
C ASN A 301 -6.17 8.93 -4.81
N GLY A 302 -6.16 7.61 -5.03
CA GLY A 302 -5.23 6.65 -4.43
C GLY A 302 -4.24 6.05 -5.43
#